data_AF-A0A3B1CMH8-F1
#
_entry.id   AF-A0A3B1CMH8-F1
#
_cell.length_a   1.000
_cell.length_b   1.000
_cell.length_c   1.000
_cell.angle_alpha   90.00
_cell.angle_beta   90.00
_cell.angle_gamma   90.00
#
_symmetry.space_group_name_H-M   'P 1'
#
loop_
_entity.id
_entity.type
_entity.pdbx_description
1 polymer ?
#
loop_
_entity_poly.entity_id
_entity_poly.type
_entity_poly.pdbx_seq_one_letter_code
_entity_poly.pdbx_strand_id
1 'polypeptide(L)'
;WPHVTYSLPVTYILSIYIVIKHYSHKFLRGHAFTKIYTCLLVAVVAVIFSLGIYQIYRGDLIKENFPLGMKDSEIIPDNYKATILFLRNNLTPDESFFTMTAEASWYYFIDRPSPCRFPVIIFAMPYFYQNEVVKELEKNNVKFVLYRNSYWASRFDGFSNEERLPVIAKYIRDNFIFYRKIDDNEIWIRKTEHPLNPDTR
;
A
#
# COMPACT_ATOMS: atom_id res chain seq x y z
N TRP A 1 12.49 8.55 4.08
CA TRP A 1 12.55 9.94 4.59
C TRP A 1 11.75 11.02 3.83
N PRO A 2 10.97 10.75 2.74
CA PRO A 2 10.01 11.74 2.20
C PRO A 2 8.84 12.09 3.15
N HIS A 3 8.54 11.20 4.10
CA HIS A 3 7.40 11.34 5.02
C HIS A 3 7.55 12.46 6.06
N VAL A 4 8.78 12.84 6.41
CA VAL A 4 9.04 13.99 7.30
C VAL A 4 8.63 15.28 6.59
N THR A 5 8.84 15.36 5.27
CA THR A 5 8.49 16.54 4.46
C THR A 5 6.98 16.84 4.48
N TYR A 6 6.13 15.81 4.60
CA TYR A 6 4.67 15.97 4.67
C TYR A 6 4.14 16.42 6.03
N SER A 7 4.86 16.16 7.13
CA SER A 7 4.42 16.53 8.49
C SER A 7 4.92 17.90 8.95
N LEU A 8 5.95 18.44 8.28
CA LEU A 8 6.53 19.77 8.55
C LEU A 8 5.54 20.94 8.46
N PRO A 9 4.58 21.01 7.51
CA PRO A 9 3.70 22.17 7.39
C PRO A 9 2.83 22.40 8.63
N VAL A 10 2.28 21.33 9.22
CA VAL A 10 1.41 21.42 10.41
C VAL A 10 2.20 21.88 11.63
N THR A 11 3.43 21.37 11.82
CA THR A 11 4.29 21.79 12.93
C THR A 11 4.74 23.24 12.75
N TYR A 12 5.09 23.69 11.54
CA TYR A 12 5.42 25.09 11.28
C TYR A 12 4.24 26.03 11.53
N ILE A 13 3.04 25.69 11.07
CA ILE A 13 1.83 26.49 11.31
C ILE A 13 1.55 26.60 12.82
N LEU A 14 1.65 25.50 13.56
CA LEU A 14 1.45 25.47 15.01
C LEU A 14 2.51 26.30 15.74
N SER A 15 3.78 26.17 15.36
CA SER A 15 4.88 26.95 15.94
C SER A 15 4.71 28.45 15.67
N ILE A 16 4.35 28.84 14.45
CA ILE A 16 4.06 30.23 14.09
C ILE A 16 2.88 30.76 14.91
N TYR A 17 1.80 29.99 15.03
CA TYR A 17 0.64 30.35 15.84
C TYR A 17 1.00 30.57 17.32
N ILE A 18 1.79 29.67 17.93
CA ILE A 18 2.21 29.79 19.34
C ILE A 18 3.04 31.06 19.55
N VAL A 19 4.01 31.33 18.66
CA VAL A 19 4.86 32.52 18.71
C VAL A 19 4.02 33.80 18.61
N ILE A 20 3.11 33.86 17.64
CA ILE A 20 2.23 35.03 17.44
C ILE A 20 1.33 35.25 18.66
N LYS A 21 0.68 34.19 19.15
CA LYS A 21 -0.30 34.26 20.24
C LYS A 21 0.33 34.64 21.57
N HIS A 22 1.50 34.08 21.91
CA HIS A 22 2.06 34.22 23.26
C HIS A 22 3.16 35.29 23.35
N TYR A 23 3.93 35.51 22.28
CA TYR A 23 5.07 36.42 22.31
C TYR A 23 4.80 37.72 21.55
N SER A 24 4.15 37.66 20.39
CA SER A 24 3.92 38.85 19.56
C SER A 24 2.76 39.72 20.07
N HIS A 25 1.72 39.12 20.68
CA HIS A 25 0.53 39.84 21.14
C HIS A 25 0.80 40.93 22.21
N LYS A 26 1.95 40.85 22.91
CA LYS A 26 2.40 41.83 23.93
C LYS A 26 3.03 43.08 23.29
N PHE A 27 3.64 42.95 22.12
CA PHE A 27 4.24 44.04 21.33
C PHE A 27 3.25 44.69 20.34
N LEU A 28 2.26 43.93 19.87
CA LEU A 28 1.30 44.33 18.84
C LEU A 28 0.07 45.09 19.40
N ARG A 29 0.20 45.92 20.44
CA ARG A 29 -0.96 46.55 21.12
C ARG A 29 -1.67 47.67 20.33
N GLY A 30 -1.16 48.07 19.16
CA GLY A 30 -1.74 49.12 18.32
C GLY A 30 -2.71 48.57 17.26
N HIS A 31 -3.94 49.10 17.21
CA HIS A 31 -5.03 48.61 16.36
C HIS A 31 -4.73 48.65 14.84
N ALA A 32 -3.90 49.59 14.39
CA ALA A 32 -3.44 49.69 13.00
C ALA A 32 -2.31 48.68 12.69
N PHE A 33 -1.42 48.46 13.64
CA PHE A 33 -0.28 47.55 13.49
C PHE A 33 -0.73 46.08 13.44
N THR A 34 -1.76 45.71 14.21
CA THR A 34 -2.41 44.39 14.12
C THR A 34 -3.09 44.17 12.79
N LYS A 35 -3.79 45.16 12.22
CA LYS A 35 -4.42 45.04 10.89
C LYS A 35 -3.40 44.80 9.78
N ILE A 36 -2.30 45.56 9.76
CA ILE A 36 -1.25 45.41 8.74
C ILE A 36 -0.59 44.04 8.84
N TYR A 37 -0.26 43.60 10.06
CA TYR A 37 0.35 42.28 10.30
C TYR A 37 -0.57 41.13 9.88
N THR A 38 -1.86 41.17 10.24
CA THR A 38 -2.83 40.17 9.82
C THR A 38 -2.98 40.13 8.30
N CYS A 39 -2.99 41.29 7.63
CA CYS A 39 -3.07 41.37 6.17
C CYS A 39 -1.84 40.75 5.50
N LEU A 40 -0.64 41.03 6.01
CA LEU A 40 0.60 40.39 5.58
C LEU A 40 0.58 38.88 5.77
N LEU A 41 0.13 38.40 6.93
CA LEU A 41 0.02 36.97 7.21
C LEU A 41 -0.95 36.29 6.24
N VAL A 42 -2.13 36.88 6.01
CA VAL A 42 -3.10 36.37 5.03
C VAL A 42 -2.50 36.34 3.63
N ALA A 43 -1.78 37.38 3.21
CA ALA A 43 -1.12 37.43 1.91
C ALA A 43 -0.04 36.34 1.78
N VAL A 44 0.80 36.13 2.80
CA VAL A 44 1.81 35.06 2.81
C VAL A 44 1.16 33.69 2.72
N VAL A 45 0.10 33.44 3.50
CA VAL A 45 -0.65 32.18 3.44
C VAL A 45 -1.25 31.98 2.05
N ALA A 46 -1.88 33.01 1.46
CA ALA A 46 -2.43 32.94 0.12
C ALA A 46 -1.36 32.60 -0.93
N VAL A 47 -0.18 33.23 -0.86
CA VAL A 47 0.94 32.93 -1.77
C VAL A 47 1.42 31.48 -1.61
N ILE A 48 1.56 30.98 -0.39
CA ILE A 48 1.96 29.59 -0.14
C ILE A 48 0.93 28.61 -0.72
N PHE A 49 -0.37 28.86 -0.49
CA PHE A 49 -1.44 28.04 -1.07
C PHE A 49 -1.44 28.11 -2.59
N SER A 50 -1.30 29.29 -3.19
CA SER A 50 -1.22 29.45 -4.65
C SER A 50 -0.02 28.71 -5.24
N LEU A 51 1.15 28.75 -4.58
CA LEU A 51 2.32 28.00 -4.99
C LEU A 51 2.10 26.48 -4.89
N GLY A 52 1.46 26.01 -3.82
CA GLY A 52 1.10 24.59 -3.66
C GLY A 52 0.15 24.11 -4.76
N ILE A 53 -0.91 24.88 -5.04
CA ILE A 53 -1.85 24.61 -6.13
C ILE A 53 -1.11 24.60 -7.48
N TYR A 54 -0.26 25.59 -7.73
CA TYR A 54 0.53 25.66 -8.95
C TYR A 54 1.45 24.44 -9.13
N GLN A 55 2.10 23.97 -8.06
CA GLN A 55 2.93 22.75 -8.10
C GLN A 55 2.10 21.51 -8.43
N ILE A 56 0.90 21.39 -7.85
CA ILE A 56 -0.03 20.29 -8.12
C ILE A 56 -0.40 20.23 -9.62
N TYR A 57 -0.76 21.37 -10.21
CA TYR A 57 -1.11 21.43 -11.64
C TYR A 57 0.11 21.26 -12.55
N ARG A 58 1.24 21.89 -12.22
CA ARG A 58 2.47 21.82 -13.03
C ARG A 58 3.03 20.40 -13.10
N GLY A 59 2.94 19.64 -12.01
CA GLY A 59 3.43 18.27 -11.92
C GLY A 59 2.45 17.21 -12.40
N ASP A 60 1.25 17.59 -12.87
CA ASP A 60 0.14 16.66 -13.15
C ASP A 60 -0.15 15.70 -11.97
N LEU A 61 0.08 16.18 -10.75
CA LEU A 61 0.04 15.34 -9.53
C LEU A 61 -1.37 14.83 -9.25
N ILE A 62 -2.42 15.50 -9.76
CA ILE A 62 -3.79 15.02 -9.66
C ILE A 62 -3.93 13.72 -10.44
N LYS A 63 -3.46 13.67 -11.68
CA LYS A 63 -3.53 12.46 -12.51
C LYS A 63 -2.62 11.35 -11.98
N GLU A 64 -1.44 11.71 -11.47
CA GLU A 64 -0.49 10.77 -10.88
C GLU A 64 -1.05 10.09 -9.61
N ASN A 65 -1.65 10.86 -8.70
CA ASN A 65 -2.15 10.34 -7.42
C ASN A 65 -3.60 9.83 -7.50
N PHE A 66 -4.39 10.36 -8.43
CA PHE A 66 -5.80 10.03 -8.65
C PHE A 66 -6.05 9.83 -10.15
N PRO A 67 -5.66 8.69 -10.73
CA PRO A 67 -5.83 8.39 -12.15
C PRO A 67 -7.31 8.08 -12.49
N LEU A 68 -8.20 9.04 -12.24
CA LEU A 68 -9.63 8.92 -12.48
C LEU A 68 -9.92 8.79 -13.98
N GLY A 69 -10.70 7.77 -14.35
CA GLY A 69 -11.10 7.52 -15.75
C GLY A 69 -9.99 6.90 -16.62
N MET A 70 -8.82 6.60 -16.06
CA MET A 70 -7.77 5.85 -16.74
C MET A 70 -8.14 4.35 -16.77
N LYS A 71 -7.76 3.65 -17.84
CA LYS A 71 -7.96 2.20 -17.95
C LYS A 71 -6.96 1.46 -17.05
N ASP A 72 -7.40 0.37 -16.42
CA ASP A 72 -6.52 -0.46 -15.59
C ASP A 72 -5.25 -0.93 -16.31
N SER A 73 -5.34 -1.17 -17.63
CA SER A 73 -4.19 -1.56 -18.46
C SER A 73 -3.04 -0.54 -18.46
N GLU A 74 -3.33 0.72 -18.17
CA GLU A 74 -2.37 1.83 -18.09
C GLU A 74 -1.79 2.00 -16.67
N ILE A 75 -2.47 1.48 -15.64
CA ILE A 75 -2.07 1.60 -14.23
C ILE A 75 -1.34 0.33 -13.74
N ILE A 76 -1.72 -0.84 -14.25
CA ILE A 76 -1.14 -2.13 -13.86
C ILE A 76 0.34 -2.17 -14.27
N PRO A 77 1.27 -2.40 -13.32
CA PRO A 77 2.69 -2.58 -13.62
C PRO A 77 2.93 -3.71 -14.62
N ASP A 78 3.86 -3.54 -15.55
CA ASP A 78 4.11 -4.53 -16.61
C ASP A 78 4.45 -5.92 -16.06
N ASN A 79 5.26 -5.98 -14.99
CA ASN A 79 5.63 -7.22 -14.31
C ASN A 79 4.47 -7.90 -13.57
N TYR A 80 3.29 -7.26 -13.47
CA TYR A 80 2.10 -7.88 -12.85
C TYR A 80 1.19 -8.49 -13.90
N LYS A 81 1.21 -8.02 -15.15
CA LYS A 81 0.25 -8.37 -16.20
C LYS A 81 0.19 -9.88 -16.45
N ALA A 82 1.35 -10.53 -16.58
CA ALA A 82 1.43 -11.96 -16.83
C ALA A 82 0.93 -12.80 -15.63
N THR A 83 1.24 -12.36 -14.41
CA THR A 83 0.77 -12.99 -13.16
C THR A 83 -0.74 -12.85 -12.99
N ILE A 84 -1.30 -11.67 -13.26
CA ILE A 84 -2.76 -11.43 -13.22
C ILE A 84 -3.47 -12.35 -14.21
N LEU A 85 -2.97 -12.41 -15.45
CA LEU A 85 -3.56 -13.27 -16.49
C LEU A 85 -3.48 -14.75 -16.09
N PHE A 86 -2.34 -15.18 -15.54
CA PHE A 86 -2.18 -16.55 -15.04
C PHE A 86 -3.22 -16.87 -13.95
N LEU A 87 -3.33 -16.04 -12.91
CA LEU A 87 -4.26 -16.31 -11.81
C LEU A 87 -5.72 -16.28 -12.27
N ARG A 88 -6.12 -15.31 -13.11
CA ARG A 88 -7.48 -15.22 -13.65
C ARG A 88 -7.87 -16.45 -14.50
N ASN A 89 -6.92 -17.03 -15.23
CA ASN A 89 -7.18 -18.17 -16.10
C ASN A 89 -7.11 -19.52 -15.38
N ASN A 90 -6.54 -19.59 -14.18
CA ASN A 90 -6.30 -20.84 -13.45
C ASN A 90 -7.08 -20.97 -12.13
N LEU A 91 -7.89 -19.96 -11.79
CA LEU A 91 -8.83 -19.99 -10.66
C LEU A 91 -10.25 -20.21 -11.15
N THR A 92 -10.93 -21.20 -10.59
CA THR A 92 -12.39 -21.33 -10.71
C THR A 92 -13.11 -20.24 -9.89
N PRO A 93 -14.44 -20.07 -10.03
CA PRO A 93 -15.19 -19.08 -9.25
C PRO A 93 -15.19 -19.32 -7.73
N ASP A 94 -15.01 -20.58 -7.29
CA ASP A 94 -14.99 -21.01 -5.89
C ASP A 94 -13.58 -21.15 -5.30
N GLU A 95 -12.54 -21.10 -6.14
CA GLU A 95 -11.15 -21.07 -5.73
C GLU A 95 -10.69 -19.64 -5.41
N SER A 96 -9.87 -19.52 -4.37
CA SER A 96 -9.22 -18.25 -4.00
C SER A 96 -7.71 -18.30 -4.19
N PHE A 97 -7.08 -17.13 -4.21
CA PHE A 97 -5.64 -17.00 -4.04
C PHE A 97 -5.34 -16.11 -2.83
N PHE A 98 -4.15 -16.26 -2.26
CA PHE A 98 -3.67 -15.42 -1.18
C PHE A 98 -2.38 -14.74 -1.62
N THR A 99 -2.14 -13.50 -1.17
CA THR A 99 -0.83 -12.86 -1.34
C THR A 99 -0.13 -12.64 -0.01
N MET A 100 1.13 -13.05 0.05
CA MET A 100 2.07 -12.74 1.13
C MET A 100 2.90 -11.48 0.84
N THR A 101 2.64 -10.81 -0.28
CA THR A 101 3.25 -9.53 -0.66
C THR A 101 2.50 -8.34 -0.02
N ALA A 102 3.01 -7.13 -0.19
CA ALA A 102 2.46 -5.93 0.47
C ALA A 102 1.36 -5.19 -0.32
N GLU A 103 0.98 -5.66 -1.50
CA GLU A 103 0.03 -4.98 -2.39
C GLU A 103 -1.38 -5.53 -2.25
N ALA A 104 -2.32 -4.72 -1.73
CA ALA A 104 -3.74 -5.08 -1.76
C ALA A 104 -4.35 -5.07 -3.18
N SER A 105 -3.69 -4.41 -4.14
CA SER A 105 -4.20 -4.23 -5.50
C SER A 105 -4.33 -5.55 -6.27
N TRP A 106 -3.62 -6.62 -5.87
CA TRP A 106 -3.77 -7.94 -6.48
C TRP A 106 -5.23 -8.42 -6.50
N TYR A 107 -5.94 -8.24 -5.39
CA TYR A 107 -7.34 -8.66 -5.26
C TYR A 107 -8.27 -7.87 -6.20
N TYR A 108 -7.98 -6.58 -6.41
CA TYR A 108 -8.69 -5.76 -7.38
C TYR A 108 -8.41 -6.19 -8.82
N PHE A 109 -7.15 -6.36 -9.21
CA PHE A 109 -6.77 -6.69 -10.60
C PHE A 109 -7.24 -8.09 -11.05
N ILE A 110 -7.36 -9.03 -10.12
CA ILE A 110 -7.75 -10.42 -10.37
C ILE A 110 -9.27 -10.60 -10.21
N ASP A 111 -9.99 -9.58 -9.72
CA ASP A 111 -11.42 -9.64 -9.42
C ASP A 111 -11.75 -10.82 -8.48
N ARG A 112 -11.01 -10.89 -7.37
CA ARG A 112 -11.16 -11.92 -6.33
C ARG A 112 -10.99 -11.29 -4.95
N PRO A 113 -11.89 -11.56 -4.00
CA PRO A 113 -11.73 -11.07 -2.64
C PRO A 113 -10.52 -11.72 -1.96
N SER A 114 -9.95 -11.02 -0.98
CA SER A 114 -8.96 -11.61 -0.09
C SER A 114 -9.58 -12.76 0.70
N PRO A 115 -8.92 -13.93 0.81
CA PRO A 115 -9.43 -15.07 1.56
C PRO A 115 -9.34 -14.85 3.08
N CYS A 116 -8.90 -13.68 3.53
CA CYS A 116 -8.94 -13.25 4.93
C CYS A 116 -9.20 -11.74 4.98
N ARG A 117 -9.51 -11.18 6.15
CA ARG A 117 -9.78 -9.74 6.28
C ARG A 117 -8.55 -8.82 6.14
N PHE A 118 -7.37 -9.36 5.82
CA PHE A 118 -6.11 -8.62 5.70
C PHE A 118 -5.61 -8.58 4.25
N PRO A 119 -6.17 -7.71 3.38
CA PRO A 119 -5.72 -7.60 2.00
C PRO A 119 -4.29 -7.05 1.88
N VAL A 120 -3.82 -6.30 2.89
CA VAL A 120 -2.41 -5.96 3.08
C VAL A 120 -1.89 -6.77 4.25
N ILE A 121 -1.05 -7.77 3.99
CA ILE A 121 -0.75 -8.81 4.98
C ILE A 121 0.05 -8.32 6.20
N ILE A 122 0.77 -7.20 6.06
CA ILE A 122 1.53 -6.60 7.17
C ILE A 122 0.63 -6.21 8.35
N PHE A 123 -0.67 -5.98 8.13
CA PHE A 123 -1.60 -5.70 9.23
C PHE A 123 -1.92 -6.94 10.09
N ALA A 124 -1.54 -8.13 9.65
CA ALA A 124 -1.65 -9.37 10.41
C ALA A 124 -0.41 -9.66 11.27
N MET A 125 0.52 -8.71 11.47
CA MET A 125 1.73 -8.90 12.29
C MET A 125 1.49 -9.49 13.69
N PRO A 126 0.49 -9.04 14.48
CA PRO A 126 0.23 -9.64 15.78
C PRO A 126 -0.05 -11.15 15.69
N TYR A 127 0.53 -11.93 16.60
CA TYR A 127 0.47 -13.40 16.57
C TYR A 127 -0.96 -13.96 16.44
N PHE A 128 -1.93 -13.36 17.14
CA PHE A 128 -3.33 -13.79 17.06
C PHE A 128 -3.96 -13.55 15.69
N TYR A 129 -3.57 -12.48 14.99
CA TYR A 129 -4.00 -12.24 13.60
C TYR A 129 -3.32 -13.17 12.61
N GLN A 130 -2.06 -13.55 12.83
CA GLN A 130 -1.43 -14.58 12.00
C GLN A 130 -2.17 -15.92 12.08
N ASN A 131 -2.59 -16.33 13.28
CA ASN A 131 -3.39 -17.54 13.47
C ASN A 131 -4.79 -17.41 12.85
N GLU A 132 -5.39 -16.22 12.90
CA GLU A 132 -6.65 -15.93 12.21
C GLU A 132 -6.49 -16.10 10.69
N VAL A 133 -5.42 -15.55 10.10
CA VAL A 133 -5.11 -15.75 8.68
C VAL A 133 -5.00 -17.24 8.36
N VAL A 134 -4.22 -18.00 9.12
CA VAL A 134 -4.06 -19.44 8.90
C VAL A 134 -5.42 -20.17 8.86
N LYS A 135 -6.30 -19.91 9.83
CA LYS A 135 -7.65 -20.51 9.87
C LYS A 135 -8.49 -20.15 8.65
N GLU A 136 -8.42 -18.91 8.20
CA GLU A 136 -9.15 -18.46 7.02
C GLU A 136 -8.57 -19.08 5.73
N LEU A 137 -7.25 -19.24 5.62
CA LEU A 137 -6.62 -19.93 4.49
C LEU A 137 -6.98 -21.43 4.41
N GLU A 138 -7.21 -22.07 5.56
CA GLU A 138 -7.70 -23.45 5.63
C GLU A 138 -9.16 -23.57 5.16
N LYS A 139 -9.98 -22.56 5.47
CA LYS A 139 -11.41 -22.56 5.17
C LYS A 139 -11.76 -22.12 3.75
N ASN A 140 -11.04 -21.15 3.19
CA ASN A 140 -11.47 -20.42 1.99
C ASN A 140 -10.85 -20.95 0.69
N ASN A 141 -10.65 -22.27 0.58
CA ASN A 141 -10.19 -22.97 -0.63
C ASN A 141 -9.09 -22.24 -1.43
N VAL A 142 -8.00 -21.87 -0.73
CA VAL A 142 -6.90 -21.12 -1.35
C VAL A 142 -6.04 -22.07 -2.19
N LYS A 143 -6.05 -21.92 -3.51
CA LYS A 143 -5.28 -22.73 -4.46
C LYS A 143 -3.87 -22.22 -4.68
N PHE A 144 -3.75 -20.92 -4.90
CA PHE A 144 -2.46 -20.27 -5.17
C PHE A 144 -2.08 -19.30 -4.06
N VAL A 145 -0.77 -19.21 -3.81
CA VAL A 145 -0.16 -18.17 -2.98
C VAL A 145 0.82 -17.39 -3.83
N LEU A 146 0.61 -16.08 -3.95
CA LEU A 146 1.65 -15.16 -4.40
C LEU A 146 2.59 -14.91 -3.22
N TYR A 147 3.72 -15.61 -3.22
CA TYR A 147 4.55 -15.74 -2.02
C TYR A 147 5.51 -14.56 -1.83
N ARG A 148 6.11 -14.09 -2.92
CA ARG A 148 7.03 -12.95 -2.90
C ARG A 148 7.16 -12.30 -4.26
N ASN A 149 7.60 -11.06 -4.26
CA ASN A 149 8.00 -10.32 -5.44
C ASN A 149 9.07 -9.26 -5.09
N SER A 150 9.45 -8.43 -6.06
CA SER A 150 10.45 -7.37 -5.85
C SER A 150 9.86 -6.04 -5.32
N TYR A 151 8.57 -6.00 -4.97
CA TYR A 151 7.92 -4.78 -4.53
C TYR A 151 8.54 -4.26 -3.23
N TRP A 152 8.97 -2.99 -3.26
CA TRP A 152 9.75 -2.38 -2.19
C TRP A 152 9.03 -2.42 -0.82
N ALA A 153 7.69 -2.29 -0.81
CA ALA A 153 6.94 -2.24 0.44
C ALA A 153 6.87 -3.61 1.15
N SER A 154 7.18 -4.71 0.45
CA SER A 154 7.35 -6.01 1.10
C SER A 154 8.60 -6.05 2.00
N ARG A 155 9.50 -5.06 1.87
CA ARG A 155 10.75 -4.93 2.65
C ARG A 155 10.99 -3.51 3.18
N PHE A 156 9.92 -2.76 3.49
CA PHE A 156 10.00 -1.33 3.83
C PHE A 156 10.90 -1.01 5.04
N ASP A 157 11.09 -1.95 5.96
CA ASP A 157 11.94 -1.83 7.16
C ASP A 157 13.23 -2.69 7.10
N GLY A 158 13.51 -3.31 5.95
CA GLY A 158 14.65 -4.21 5.74
C GLY A 158 14.36 -5.70 5.93
N PHE A 159 13.32 -6.06 6.69
CA PHE A 159 12.91 -7.45 6.91
C PHE A 159 11.99 -7.95 5.78
N SER A 160 11.93 -9.27 5.56
CA SER A 160 10.99 -9.87 4.63
C SER A 160 9.63 -10.13 5.31
N ASN A 161 8.56 -10.30 4.52
CA ASN A 161 7.26 -10.65 5.08
C ASN A 161 7.27 -12.03 5.75
N GLU A 162 8.09 -12.96 5.29
CA GLU A 162 8.30 -14.26 5.91
C GLU A 162 8.90 -14.15 7.33
N GLU A 163 9.78 -13.18 7.54
CA GLU A 163 10.37 -12.88 8.86
C GLU A 163 9.35 -12.19 9.78
N ARG A 164 8.55 -11.25 9.25
CA ARG A 164 7.49 -10.56 10.03
C ARG A 164 6.32 -11.46 10.40
N LEU A 165 6.01 -12.44 9.54
CA LEU A 165 4.81 -13.27 9.63
C LEU A 165 5.16 -14.76 9.73
N PRO A 166 5.96 -15.18 10.72
CA PRO A 166 6.55 -16.51 10.78
C PRO A 166 5.51 -17.63 10.86
N VAL A 167 4.35 -17.38 11.47
CA VAL A 167 3.28 -18.39 11.60
C VAL A 167 2.63 -18.65 10.24
N ILE A 168 2.30 -17.58 9.50
CA ILE A 168 1.74 -17.68 8.14
C ILE A 168 2.79 -18.29 7.20
N ALA A 169 4.04 -17.83 7.30
CA ALA A 169 5.16 -18.35 6.50
C ALA A 169 5.34 -19.85 6.70
N LYS A 170 5.25 -20.32 7.94
CA LYS A 170 5.33 -21.74 8.28
C LYS A 170 4.15 -22.51 7.67
N TYR A 171 2.92 -22.05 7.88
CA TYR A 171 1.74 -22.68 7.30
C TYR A 171 1.83 -22.83 5.78
N ILE A 172 2.29 -21.78 5.08
CA ILE A 172 2.44 -21.82 3.63
C ILE A 172 3.50 -22.86 3.22
N ARG A 173 4.67 -22.90 3.86
CA ARG A 173 5.70 -23.92 3.56
C ARG A 173 5.22 -25.35 3.81
N ASP A 174 4.37 -25.52 4.82
CA ASP A 174 3.83 -26.83 5.16
C ASP A 174 2.76 -27.30 4.18
N ASN A 175 2.00 -26.40 3.55
CA ASN A 175 0.81 -26.73 2.74
C ASN A 175 0.91 -26.40 1.24
N PHE A 176 1.88 -25.58 0.85
CA PHE A 176 2.09 -25.13 -0.52
C PHE A 176 3.52 -25.43 -0.96
N ILE A 177 3.73 -25.51 -2.27
CA ILE A 177 5.04 -25.67 -2.89
C ILE A 177 5.24 -24.65 -3.99
N PHE A 178 6.50 -24.26 -4.20
CA PHE A 178 6.86 -23.42 -5.34
C PHE A 178 6.38 -24.10 -6.62
N TYR A 179 5.63 -23.36 -7.43
CA TYR A 179 5.09 -23.84 -8.69
C TYR A 179 5.86 -23.24 -9.86
N ARG A 180 5.89 -21.90 -9.92
CA ARG A 180 6.65 -21.17 -10.94
C ARG A 180 6.89 -19.73 -10.53
N LYS A 181 7.82 -19.09 -11.23
CA LYS A 181 8.03 -17.64 -11.17
C LYS A 181 7.57 -17.02 -12.49
N ILE A 182 6.81 -15.93 -12.42
CA ILE A 182 6.38 -15.13 -13.57
C ILE A 182 6.92 -13.72 -13.34
N ASP A 183 7.85 -13.30 -14.19
CA ASP A 183 8.68 -12.10 -13.95
C ASP A 183 9.37 -12.17 -12.58
N ASP A 184 9.05 -11.26 -11.67
CA ASP A 184 9.56 -11.24 -10.30
C ASP A 184 8.62 -11.91 -9.29
N ASN A 185 7.42 -12.34 -9.70
CA ASN A 185 6.38 -12.88 -8.84
C ASN A 185 6.51 -14.40 -8.66
N GLU A 186 6.71 -14.86 -7.44
CA GLU A 186 6.77 -16.28 -7.10
C GLU A 186 5.39 -16.82 -6.73
N ILE A 187 4.89 -17.76 -7.54
CA ILE A 187 3.60 -18.40 -7.35
C ILE A 187 3.81 -19.79 -6.76
N TRP A 188 3.12 -20.05 -5.67
CA TRP A 188 3.09 -21.32 -4.98
C TRP A 188 1.70 -21.93 -5.13
N ILE A 189 1.63 -23.25 -5.25
CA ILE A 189 0.38 -23.99 -5.40
C ILE A 189 0.17 -24.90 -4.18
N ARG A 190 -1.09 -25.08 -3.76
CA ARG A 190 -1.42 -26.00 -2.68
C ARG A 190 -0.97 -27.41 -3.05
N LYS A 191 -0.34 -28.13 -2.11
CA LYS A 191 0.22 -29.47 -2.36
C LYS A 191 -0.83 -30.47 -2.86
N THR A 192 -2.10 -30.32 -2.47
CA THR A 192 -3.20 -31.18 -2.93
C THR A 192 -3.61 -30.94 -4.38
N GLU A 193 -3.31 -29.76 -4.92
CA GLU A 193 -3.63 -29.34 -6.28
C GLU A 193 -2.48 -29.59 -7.26
N HIS A 194 -1.28 -29.85 -6.74
CA HIS A 194 -0.14 -30.19 -7.57
C HIS A 194 -0.33 -31.62 -8.10
N PRO A 195 -0.37 -31.84 -9.42
CA PRO A 195 -0.28 -33.20 -9.92
C PRO A 195 1.10 -33.71 -9.53
N LEU A 196 1.16 -34.82 -8.81
CA LEU A 196 2.33 -35.70 -8.85
C LEU A 196 2.41 -36.27 -10.28
N ASN A 197 2.71 -35.44 -11.28
CA ASN A 197 3.10 -35.93 -12.59
C ASN A 197 3.97 -34.87 -13.31
N PRO A 198 5.30 -35.09 -13.43
CA PRO A 198 6.18 -34.27 -14.26
C PRO A 198 5.90 -34.42 -15.76
N ASP A 199 5.10 -35.41 -16.15
CA ASP A 199 4.78 -35.70 -17.55
C ASP A 199 3.34 -35.31 -17.85
N THR A 200 3.08 -34.06 -18.25
CA THR A 200 2.11 -33.74 -19.32
C THR A 200 2.05 -32.24 -19.65
N ARG A 201 2.45 -31.98 -20.92
CA ARG A 201 2.27 -30.78 -21.77
C ARG A 201 3.31 -29.67 -21.68
#